data_AF-A0A924MGF7-F1
#
_entry.id   AF-A0A924MGF7-F1
#
_cell.length_a   1.000
_cell.length_b   1.000
_cell.length_c   1.000
_cell.angle_alpha   90.00
_cell.angle_beta   90.00
_cell.angle_gamma   90.00
#
_symmetry.space_group_name_H-M   'P 1'
#
loop_
_entity.id
_entity.type
_entity.pdbx_description
1 polymer ?
#
loop_
_entity_poly.entity_id
_entity_poly.type
_entity_poly.pdbx_seq_one_letter_code
_entity_poly.pdbx_strand_id
1 'polypeptide(L)'
;KSLFQLPIGEGSDGIAFDQTKKLAFASNGEGTVTIVKEFNANDFRVVQTVQSAVRARTITVDPITHHVFLPSAQFKFVEGQRWPMVLPGTFFVLELGE
;
A
#
# COMPACT_ATOMS: atom_id res chain seq x y z
N LYS A 1 -9.19 3.36 -22.12
CA LYS A 1 -9.51 4.77 -21.79
C LYS A 1 -9.23 4.95 -20.30
N SER A 2 -8.37 5.89 -19.91
CA SER A 2 -8.20 6.26 -18.50
C SER A 2 -9.33 7.21 -18.09
N LEU A 3 -9.92 7.02 -16.91
CA LEU A 3 -10.93 7.94 -16.35
C LEU A 3 -10.27 9.02 -15.48
N PHE A 4 -9.31 8.61 -14.64
CA PHE A 4 -8.56 9.46 -13.73
C PHE A 4 -7.12 8.96 -13.60
N GLN A 5 -6.23 9.88 -13.25
CA GLN A 5 -4.87 9.59 -12.84
C GLN A 5 -4.59 10.39 -11.58
N LEU A 6 -4.29 9.69 -10.49
CA LEU A 6 -4.00 10.28 -9.20
C LEU A 6 -2.56 9.90 -8.79
N PRO A 7 -1.83 10.81 -8.13
CA PRO A 7 -0.49 10.50 -7.65
C PRO A 7 -0.56 9.47 -6.51
N ILE A 8 0.43 8.57 -6.49
CA ILE A 8 0.71 7.65 -5.39
C ILE A 8 2.20 7.75 -5.04
N GLY A 9 2.64 7.08 -3.97
CA GLY A 9 4.04 7.02 -3.59
C GLY A 9 4.89 6.12 -4.49
N GLU A 10 6.21 6.17 -4.30
CA GLU A 10 7.17 5.46 -5.14
C GLU A 10 7.20 3.95 -4.91
N GLY A 11 7.52 3.22 -5.98
CA GLY A 11 7.73 1.78 -5.92
C GLY A 11 6.47 1.00 -5.54
N SER A 12 5.29 1.40 -6.01
CA SER A 12 4.07 0.61 -5.84
C SER A 12 4.17 -0.77 -6.52
N ASP A 13 3.40 -1.75 -6.06
CA ASP A 13 3.32 -3.10 -6.66
C ASP A 13 1.88 -3.63 -6.61
N GLY A 14 1.26 -3.61 -5.42
CA GLY A 14 -0.13 -4.03 -5.23
C GLY A 14 -1.12 -2.88 -5.01
N ILE A 15 -2.37 -3.12 -5.41
CA ILE A 15 -3.54 -2.31 -5.08
C ILE A 15 -4.61 -3.22 -4.49
N ALA A 16 -5.27 -2.81 -3.42
CA ALA A 16 -6.46 -3.46 -2.87
C ALA A 16 -7.68 -2.51 -2.94
N PHE A 17 -8.88 -3.06 -3.09
CA PHE A 17 -10.12 -2.27 -3.15
C PHE A 17 -11.16 -2.81 -2.17
N ASP A 18 -11.60 -1.94 -1.26
CA ASP A 18 -12.74 -2.17 -0.39
C ASP A 18 -14.00 -1.69 -1.11
N GLN A 19 -14.79 -2.63 -1.62
CA GLN A 19 -16.00 -2.34 -2.37
C GLN A 19 -17.10 -1.71 -1.50
N THR A 20 -17.11 -1.97 -0.19
CA THR A 20 -18.12 -1.49 0.75
C THR A 20 -17.84 -0.04 1.10
N LYS A 21 -16.59 0.30 1.45
CA LYS A 21 -16.18 1.67 1.76
C LYS A 21 -15.82 2.53 0.54
N LYS A 22 -15.72 1.91 -0.64
CA LYS A 22 -15.30 2.56 -1.89
C LYS A 22 -13.90 3.16 -1.78
N LEU A 23 -12.99 2.42 -1.16
CA LEU A 23 -11.61 2.83 -0.93
C LEU A 23 -10.65 1.92 -1.70
N ALA A 24 -9.77 2.52 -2.51
CA ALA A 24 -8.63 1.86 -3.10
C ALA A 24 -7.36 2.20 -2.31
N PHE A 25 -6.53 1.20 -2.06
CA PHE A 25 -5.30 1.30 -1.29
C PHE A 25 -4.13 0.93 -2.18
N ALA A 26 -3.24 1.89 -2.45
CA ALA A 26 -2.01 1.65 -3.17
C ALA A 26 -0.85 1.48 -2.19
N SER A 27 -0.24 0.29 -2.17
CA SER A 27 0.90 0.00 -1.30
C SER A 27 2.20 0.41 -1.97
N ASN A 28 2.89 1.42 -1.40
CA ASN A 28 4.05 2.05 -1.98
C ASN A 28 5.33 1.56 -1.29
N GLY A 29 6.34 1.18 -2.09
CA GLY A 29 7.59 0.59 -1.61
C GLY A 29 8.47 1.52 -0.80
N GLU A 30 8.28 2.83 -0.91
CA GLU A 30 8.89 3.84 -0.04
C GLU A 30 8.41 3.79 1.42
N GLY A 31 7.35 3.02 1.72
CA GLY A 31 6.82 2.85 3.07
C GLY A 31 5.60 3.71 3.36
N THR A 32 4.75 3.91 2.36
CA THR A 32 3.46 4.59 2.50
C THR A 32 2.34 3.75 1.90
N VAL A 33 1.10 4.02 2.28
CA VAL A 33 -0.10 3.56 1.57
C VAL A 33 -0.91 4.79 1.16
N THR A 34 -1.17 4.95 -0.13
CA THR A 34 -2.04 6.00 -0.65
C THR A 34 -3.48 5.48 -0.70
N ILE A 35 -4.41 6.20 -0.09
CA ILE A 35 -5.81 5.84 0.01
C ILE A 35 -6.61 6.76 -0.90
N VAL A 36 -7.30 6.18 -1.88
CA VAL A 36 -8.17 6.86 -2.83
C VAL A 36 -9.61 6.48 -2.54
N LYS A 37 -10.50 7.46 -2.48
CA LYS A 37 -11.95 7.23 -2.37
C LYS A 37 -12.63 7.47 -3.71
N GLU A 38 -13.49 6.53 -4.09
CA GLU A 38 -14.50 6.73 -5.13
C GLU A 38 -15.74 7.36 -4.50
N PHE A 39 -16.03 8.61 -4.86
CA PHE A 39 -17.25 9.30 -4.45
C PHE A 39 -18.41 9.01 -5.41
N ASN A 40 -18.10 8.90 -6.70
CA ASN A 40 -19.00 8.44 -7.75
C ASN A 40 -18.19 8.01 -8.99
N ALA A 41 -18.88 7.55 -10.05
CA ALA A 41 -18.27 7.04 -11.27
C ALA A 41 -17.28 8.00 -11.97
N ASN A 42 -17.32 9.30 -11.66
CA ASN A 42 -16.44 10.32 -12.23
C ASN A 42 -15.75 11.20 -11.17
N ASP A 43 -15.69 10.79 -9.90
CA ASP A 43 -15.02 11.57 -8.85
C ASP A 43 -14.23 10.64 -7.92
N PHE A 44 -12.91 10.67 -8.08
CA PHE A 44 -11.95 9.91 -7.31
C PHE A 44 -10.94 10.88 -6.72
N ARG A 45 -10.65 10.75 -5.42
CA ARG A 45 -9.70 11.63 -4.75
C ARG A 45 -8.81 10.85 -3.82
N VAL A 46 -7.54 11.23 -3.74
CA VAL A 46 -6.69 10.82 -2.62
C VAL A 46 -7.28 11.45 -1.37
N VAL A 47 -7.71 10.61 -0.43
CA VAL A 47 -8.29 11.04 0.85
C VAL A 47 -7.26 11.01 1.96
N GLN A 48 -6.22 10.19 1.83
CA GLN A 48 -5.16 10.07 2.82
C GLN A 48 -3.93 9.40 2.22
N THR A 49 -2.76 9.70 2.79
CA THR A 49 -1.56 8.87 2.67
C THR A 49 -1.10 8.56 4.09
N VAL A 50 -0.93 7.27 4.40
CA VAL A 50 -0.52 6.81 5.73
C VAL A 50 0.86 6.18 5.68
N GLN A 51 1.58 6.27 6.79
CA GLN A 51 2.84 5.54 6.93
C GLN A 51 2.58 4.04 7.05
N SER A 52 3.39 3.27 6.33
CA SER A 52 3.46 1.82 6.41
C SER A 52 4.91 1.41 6.72
N ALA A 53 5.39 0.31 6.15
CA ALA A 53 6.79 -0.09 6.24
C ALA A 53 7.44 -0.07 4.86
N VAL A 54 8.72 0.31 4.83
CA VAL A 54 9.57 0.21 3.65
C VAL A 54 9.44 -1.19 3.04
N ARG A 55 9.22 -1.23 1.72
CA ARG A 55 9.01 -2.43 0.91
C ARG A 55 7.78 -3.30 1.25
N ALA A 56 6.84 -2.81 2.06
CA ALA A 56 5.51 -3.40 2.23
C ALA A 56 4.66 -3.15 0.97
N ARG A 57 4.97 -3.85 -0.12
CA ARG A 57 4.50 -3.52 -1.48
C ARG A 57 3.34 -4.37 -1.98
N THR A 58 3.13 -5.54 -1.38
CA THR A 58 1.94 -6.36 -1.62
C THR A 58 0.90 -6.07 -0.54
N ILE A 59 -0.37 -6.25 -0.88
CA ILE A 59 -1.48 -5.77 -0.06
C ILE A 59 -2.71 -6.63 -0.28
N THR A 60 -3.51 -6.78 0.77
CA THR A 60 -4.89 -7.25 0.70
C THR A 60 -5.76 -6.46 1.66
N VAL A 61 -7.07 -6.48 1.45
CA VAL A 61 -8.06 -5.90 2.35
C VAL A 61 -9.05 -6.98 2.75
N ASP A 62 -9.41 -7.03 4.03
CA ASP A 62 -10.55 -7.78 4.51
C ASP A 62 -11.81 -6.91 4.35
N PRO A 63 -12.77 -7.25 3.48
CA PRO A 63 -13.95 -6.41 3.26
C PRO A 63 -14.97 -6.46 4.41
N ILE A 64 -14.79 -7.34 5.40
CA ILE A 64 -15.67 -7.46 6.57
C ILE A 64 -15.20 -6.50 7.67
N THR A 65 -13.91 -6.56 8.02
CA THR A 65 -13.32 -5.69 9.05
C THR A 65 -12.86 -4.35 8.48
N HIS A 66 -12.68 -4.26 7.16
CA HIS A 66 -12.08 -3.13 6.45
C HIS A 66 -10.61 -2.90 6.80
N HIS A 67 -9.94 -3.89 7.37
CA HIS A 67 -8.54 -3.84 7.69
C HIS A 67 -7.69 -4.23 6.48
N VAL A 68 -6.56 -3.56 6.34
CA VAL A 68 -5.61 -3.74 5.25
C VAL A 68 -4.37 -4.40 5.79
N PHE A 69 -3.89 -5.43 5.10
CA PHE A 69 -2.74 -6.22 5.52
C PHE A 69 -1.61 -6.14 4.51
N LEU A 70 -0.40 -5.84 5.00
CA LEU A 70 0.81 -5.73 4.17
C LEU A 70 1.96 -6.52 4.80
N PRO A 71 2.50 -7.55 4.12
CA PRO A 71 3.71 -8.23 4.59
C PRO A 71 4.96 -7.39 4.32
N SER A 72 5.92 -7.43 5.26
CA SER A 72 7.26 -6.88 5.06
C SER A 72 8.29 -7.52 5.99
N ALA A 73 9.52 -7.02 5.94
CA ALA A 73 10.62 -7.38 6.83
C ALA A 73 11.56 -6.19 7.03
N GLN A 74 12.60 -6.33 7.84
CA GLN A 74 13.67 -5.36 7.90
C GLN A 74 14.71 -5.64 6.80
N PHE A 75 15.27 -4.57 6.24
CA PHE A 75 16.16 -4.64 5.09
C PHE A 75 17.47 -3.93 5.35
N LYS A 76 18.58 -4.54 4.90
CA LYS A 76 19.90 -3.90 4.82
C LYS A 76 20.18 -3.52 3.37
N PHE A 77 20.34 -2.23 3.13
CA PHE A 77 20.72 -1.69 1.82
C PHE A 77 22.24 -1.67 1.71
N VAL A 78 22.76 -2.23 0.61
CA VAL A 78 24.19 -2.31 0.33
C VAL A 78 24.44 -1.58 -0.98
N GLU A 79 25.39 -0.64 -0.97
CA GLU A 79 25.76 0.12 -2.16
C GLU A 79 26.19 -0.81 -3.30
N GLY A 80 25.77 -0.49 -4.53
CA GLY A 80 26.03 -1.30 -5.71
C GLY A 80 25.16 -2.56 -5.84
N GLN A 81 24.35 -2.91 -4.83
CA GLN A 81 23.40 -4.01 -4.94
C GLN A 81 22.01 -3.54 -5.40
N ARG A 82 21.45 -4.24 -6.39
CA ARG A 82 20.09 -3.96 -6.90
C ARG A 82 19.00 -4.28 -5.88
N TRP A 83 19.19 -5.33 -5.08
CA TRP A 83 18.19 -5.82 -4.13
C TRP A 83 18.74 -5.76 -2.71
N PRO A 84 17.99 -5.20 -1.75
CA PRO A 84 18.44 -5.20 -0.36
C PRO A 84 18.38 -6.60 0.23
N MET A 85 19.23 -6.85 1.22
CA MET A 85 19.21 -8.09 1.99
C MET A 85 18.08 -8.04 3.01
N VAL A 86 17.28 -9.10 3.07
CA VAL A 86 16.29 -9.28 4.15
C VAL A 86 17.02 -9.74 5.41
N LEU A 87 16.74 -9.12 6.55
CA LEU A 87 17.29 -9.57 7.83
C LEU A 87 16.50 -10.80 8.34
N PRO A 88 17.16 -11.94 8.62
CA PRO A 88 16.49 -13.14 9.11
C PRO A 88 15.69 -12.88 10.40
N GLY A 89 14.51 -13.49 10.52
CA GLY A 89 13.67 -13.40 11.73
C GLY A 89 12.92 -12.06 11.90
N THR A 90 12.96 -11.17 10.90
CA THR A 90 12.31 -9.86 10.97
C THR A 90 11.03 -9.75 10.15
N PHE A 91 10.50 -10.86 9.63
CA PHE A 91 9.24 -10.86 8.89
C PHE A 91 8.08 -10.43 9.80
N PHE A 92 7.18 -9.62 9.26
CA PHE A 92 5.96 -9.19 9.94
C PHE A 92 4.87 -8.88 8.93
N VAL A 93 3.63 -8.83 9.42
CA VAL A 93 2.48 -8.33 8.68
C VAL A 93 2.00 -7.07 9.40
N LEU A 94 1.95 -5.95 8.68
CA LEU A 94 1.28 -4.75 9.15
C LEU A 94 -0.21 -4.92 8.94
N GLU A 95 -0.97 -4.47 9.93
CA GLU A 95 -2.41 -4.29 9.87
C GLU A 95 -2.70 -2.80 9.98
N LEU A 96 -3.47 -2.27 9.03
CA LEU A 96 -3.95 -0.89 9.03
C LEU A 96 -5.47 -0.94 9.09
N GLY A 97 -6.06 -0.34 10.12
CA GLY A 97 -7.50 -0.32 10.37
C GLY A 97 -7.84 0.66 11.49
N GLU A 98 -9.12 0.97 11.65
CA GLU A 98 -9.67 1.69 12.81
C GLU A 98 -10.35 0.70 13.77
#